data_AF-A0A1E1VB68-F1
#
_entry.id   AF-A0A1E1VB68-F1
#
_cell.length_a   1.000
_cell.length_b   1.000
_cell.length_c   1.000
_cell.angle_alpha   90.00
_cell.angle_beta   90.00
_cell.angle_gamma   90.00
#
_symmetry.space_group_name_H-M   'P 1'
#
loop_
_entity.id
_entity.type
_entity.pdbx_description
1 polymer ?
#
loop_
_entity_poly.entity_id
_entity_poly.type
_entity_poly.pdbx_seq_one_letter_code
_entity_poly.pdbx_strand_id
1 'polypeptide(L)'
;MARAALNWSMPELAQKAGVGVNTVNRFEAGQDARMSSVEKMQAALSEAGIIFIAENGEGAGVRLRKGFVPTIVPTASHASLKVSASTVRARAARAADHAMSEMDASTAEKTERRERLTNEPDVVRKARSKSRDAS
;
A
#
# COMPACT_ATOMS: atom_id res chain seq x y z
N MET A 1 12.28 20.89 10.44
CA MET A 1 11.78 21.40 9.14
C MET A 1 12.92 21.47 8.11
N ALA A 2 13.53 20.35 7.72
CA ALA A 2 14.62 20.32 6.71
C ALA A 2 14.12 19.97 5.30
N ARG A 3 13.10 19.10 5.21
CA ARG A 3 12.50 18.69 3.92
C ARG A 3 11.88 19.85 3.13
N ALA A 4 11.42 20.90 3.82
CA ALA A 4 10.86 22.09 3.19
C ALA A 4 11.90 22.82 2.33
N ALA A 5 13.15 22.90 2.79
CA ALA A 5 14.25 23.50 2.03
C ALA A 5 14.61 22.71 0.76
N LEU A 6 14.30 21.41 0.73
CA LEU A 6 14.49 20.53 -0.44
C LEU A 6 13.21 20.40 -1.29
N ASN A 7 12.12 21.06 -0.91
CA ASN A 7 10.78 20.87 -1.49
C ASN A 7 10.33 19.38 -1.49
N TRP A 8 10.72 18.62 -0.47
CA TRP A 8 10.33 17.22 -0.32
C TRP A 8 9.03 17.07 0.48
N SER A 9 8.15 16.23 -0.04
CA SER A 9 7.00 15.67 0.68
C SER A 9 7.43 14.63 1.72
N MET A 10 6.57 14.30 2.68
CA MET A 10 6.86 13.24 3.66
C MET A 10 7.14 11.87 3.00
N PRO A 11 6.38 11.42 1.98
CA PRO A 11 6.68 10.17 1.29
C PRO A 11 8.04 10.18 0.59
N GLU A 12 8.45 11.31 0.01
CA GLU A 12 9.77 11.42 -0.64
C GLU A 12 10.90 11.32 0.38
N LEU A 13 10.79 12.00 1.54
CA LEU A 13 11.78 11.85 2.62
C LEU A 13 11.84 10.40 3.11
N ALA A 14 10.69 9.75 3.29
CA ALA A 14 10.63 8.35 3.71
C ALA A 14 11.33 7.43 2.71
N GLN A 15 11.09 7.62 1.41
CA GLN A 15 11.73 6.88 0.34
C GLN A 15 13.24 7.10 0.33
N LYS A 16 13.70 8.36 0.38
CA LYS A 16 15.13 8.72 0.36
C LYS A 16 15.89 8.20 1.58
N ALA A 17 15.25 8.18 2.75
CA ALA A 17 15.84 7.68 3.99
C ALA A 17 15.67 6.17 4.19
N GLY A 18 14.90 5.47 3.34
CA GLY A 18 14.64 4.04 3.52
C GLY A 18 13.89 3.72 4.83
N VAL A 19 12.94 4.56 5.20
CA VAL A 19 12.08 4.41 6.39
C VAL A 19 10.60 4.43 6.00
N GLY A 20 9.71 4.00 6.91
CA GLY A 20 8.27 4.07 6.68
C GLY A 20 7.74 5.51 6.77
N VAL A 21 6.74 5.86 5.96
CA VAL A 21 6.10 7.20 6.00
C VAL A 21 5.54 7.52 7.39
N ASN A 22 4.97 6.54 8.09
CA ASN A 22 4.49 6.72 9.46
C ASN A 22 5.62 7.03 10.45
N THR A 23 6.84 6.51 10.20
CA THR A 23 8.02 6.84 11.01
C THR A 23 8.39 8.32 10.86
N VAL A 24 8.36 8.83 9.63
CA VAL A 24 8.58 10.26 9.36
C VAL A 24 7.52 11.12 10.04
N ASN A 25 6.24 10.74 9.91
CA ASN A 25 5.13 11.47 10.53
C ASN A 25 5.26 11.54 12.07
N ARG A 26 5.57 10.41 12.72
CA ARG A 26 5.78 10.36 14.18
C ARG A 26 6.95 11.24 14.60
N PHE A 27 8.05 11.19 13.86
CA PHE A 27 9.21 12.05 14.11
C PHE A 27 8.87 13.54 13.95
N GLU A 28 8.17 13.94 12.89
CA GLU A 28 7.75 15.33 12.69
C GLU A 28 6.73 15.81 13.73
N ALA A 29 5.91 14.90 14.28
CA ALA A 29 4.97 15.17 15.36
C ALA A 29 5.63 15.24 16.76
N GLY A 30 6.97 15.08 16.86
CA GLY A 30 7.70 15.09 18.13
C GLY A 30 7.47 13.84 18.98
N GLN A 31 6.95 12.76 18.37
CA GLN A 31 6.76 11.49 19.05
C GLN A 31 8.04 10.66 19.00
N ASP A 32 8.11 9.68 19.89
CA ASP A 32 9.26 8.81 20.01
C ASP A 32 9.53 8.04 18.70
N ALA A 33 10.78 8.12 18.24
CA ALA A 33 11.26 7.54 16.99
C ALA A 33 12.56 6.80 17.26
N ARG A 34 12.76 5.66 16.59
CA ARG A 34 14.01 4.90 16.71
C ARG A 34 15.18 5.78 16.26
N MET A 35 16.25 5.83 17.06
CA MET A 35 17.48 6.56 16.72
C MET A 35 18.01 6.21 15.33
N SER A 36 18.00 4.92 14.97
CA SER A 36 18.41 4.46 13.64
C SER A 36 17.56 5.03 12.50
N SER A 37 16.29 5.33 12.73
CA SER A 37 15.44 6.01 11.74
C SER A 37 15.78 7.49 11.63
N VAL A 38 16.09 8.13 12.76
CA VAL A 38 16.51 9.55 12.81
C VAL A 38 17.83 9.74 12.08
N GLU A 39 18.81 8.89 12.32
CA GLU A 39 20.11 8.89 11.65
C GLU A 39 19.96 8.72 10.13
N LYS A 40 19.11 7.79 9.69
CA LYS A 40 18.80 7.60 8.27
C LYS A 40 18.18 8.84 7.63
N MET A 41 17.24 9.49 8.32
CA MET A 41 16.63 10.74 7.84
C MET A 41 17.66 11.87 7.78
N GLN A 42 18.51 12.00 8.80
CA GLN A 42 19.59 13.00 8.83
C GLN A 42 20.60 12.79 7.69
N ALA A 43 21.00 11.54 7.44
CA ALA A 43 21.90 11.17 6.35
C ALA A 43 21.30 11.53 4.99
N ALA A 44 20.05 11.14 4.73
CA ALA A 44 19.37 11.44 3.47
C ALA A 44 19.24 12.94 3.19
N LEU A 45 18.93 13.72 4.23
CA LEU A 45 18.87 15.18 4.13
C LEU A 45 20.25 15.79 3.86
N SER A 46 21.29 15.29 4.53
CA SER A 46 22.66 15.79 4.37
C SER A 46 23.22 15.50 2.97
N GLU A 47 22.94 14.30 2.45
CA GLU A 47 23.31 13.88 1.10
C GLU A 47 22.65 14.76 0.04
N ALA A 48 21.37 15.10 0.25
CA ALA A 48 20.61 16.00 -0.63
C ALA A 48 21.03 17.48 -0.56
N GLY A 49 21.97 17.83 0.31
CA GLY A 49 22.56 19.18 0.37
C GLY A 49 22.12 20.01 1.57
N ILE A 50 21.46 19.43 2.57
CA ILE A 50 21.27 20.09 3.87
C ILE A 50 22.56 20.05 4.68
N ILE A 51 22.81 21.11 5.42
CA ILE A 51 23.87 21.21 6.42
C ILE A 51 23.19 21.50 7.76
N PHE A 52 23.41 20.63 8.74
CA PHE A 52 22.96 20.81 10.11
C PHE A 52 23.95 21.71 10.86
N ILE A 53 23.44 22.73 11.52
CA ILE A 53 24.22 23.68 12.31
C ILE A 53 23.93 23.39 13.78
N ALA A 54 24.99 23.13 14.55
CA ALA A 54 24.89 22.94 15.99
C ALA A 54 24.39 24.23 16.67
N GLU A 55 23.82 24.06 17.86
CA GLU A 55 23.36 25.18 18.66
C GLU A 55 24.54 26.08 19.08
N ASN A 56 24.54 27.32 18.58
CA ASN A 56 25.56 28.32 18.86
C ASN A 56 24.99 29.53 19.64
N GLY A 57 23.99 29.29 20.50
CA GLY A 57 23.33 30.34 21.31
C GLY A 57 21.97 30.81 20.79
N GLU A 58 21.65 30.55 19.52
CA GLU A 58 20.33 30.85 18.90
C GLU A 58 19.49 29.59 18.60
N GLY A 59 19.92 28.43 19.09
CA GLY A 59 19.31 27.12 18.81
C GLY A 59 19.92 26.40 17.60
N ALA A 60 19.52 25.14 17.41
CA ALA A 60 19.96 24.32 16.29
C ALA A 60 19.32 24.78 14.95
N GLY A 61 20.10 24.73 13.86
CA GLY A 61 19.68 25.26 12.55
C GLY A 61 19.90 24.29 11.38
N VAL A 62 19.28 24.61 10.24
CA VAL A 62 19.51 23.91 8.95
C VAL A 62 19.76 24.94 7.85
N ARG A 63 20.72 24.66 6.96
CA ARG A 63 20.98 25.49 5.77
C ARG A 63 21.21 24.63 4.53
N LEU A 64 21.02 25.22 3.35
CA LEU A 64 21.36 24.59 2.08
C LEU A 64 22.85 24.77 1.76
N ARG A 65 23.44 23.76 1.12
CA ARG A 65 24.79 23.83 0.56
C ARG A 65 24.83 24.89 -0.56
N LYS A 66 25.96 25.60 -0.65
CA LYS A 66 26.19 26.59 -1.72
C LYS A 66 26.00 25.93 -3.09
N GLY A 67 25.25 26.59 -3.97
CA GLY A 67 24.97 26.09 -5.33
C GLY A 67 23.78 25.13 -5.44
N PHE A 68 23.07 24.85 -4.34
CA PHE A 68 21.82 24.11 -4.42
C PHE A 68 20.74 24.97 -5.07
N VAL A 69 20.28 24.55 -6.25
CA VAL A 69 19.07 25.08 -6.89
C VAL A 69 17.98 24.03 -6.67
N PRO A 70 16.97 24.27 -5.81
CA PRO A 70 15.87 23.34 -5.67
C PRO A 70 15.23 23.15 -7.03
N THR A 71 15.24 21.92 -7.54
CA THR A 71 14.46 21.59 -8.73
C THR A 71 13.00 21.64 -8.34
N ILE A 72 12.35 22.76 -8.63
CA ILE A 72 10.89 22.87 -8.54
C ILE A 72 10.33 22.14 -9.76
N VAL A 73 10.33 20.80 -9.71
CA VAL A 73 9.47 20.04 -10.61
C VAL A 73 8.04 20.37 -10.19
N PRO A 74 7.19 20.89 -11.09
CA PRO A 74 5.77 21.04 -10.78
C PRO A 74 5.27 19.65 -10.44
N THR A 75 4.96 19.42 -9.16
CA THR A 75 4.42 18.14 -8.71
C THR A 75 3.19 17.88 -9.57
N ALA A 76 3.09 16.68 -10.16
CA ALA A 76 1.96 16.34 -10.98
C ALA A 76 0.69 16.62 -10.18
N SER A 77 -0.10 17.58 -10.67
CA SER A 77 -1.35 18.01 -10.03
C SER A 77 -2.20 16.79 -9.66
N HIS A 78 -2.95 16.89 -8.55
CA HIS A 78 -3.96 15.91 -8.13
C HIS A 78 -4.88 15.46 -9.28
N ALA A 79 -5.06 16.31 -10.32
CA ALA A 79 -5.77 15.96 -11.54
C ALA A 79 -5.14 14.78 -12.31
N SER A 80 -3.81 14.66 -12.35
CA SER A 80 -3.09 13.59 -13.05
C SER A 80 -3.19 12.24 -12.33
N LEU A 81 -3.29 12.23 -11.00
CA LEU A 81 -3.50 11.01 -10.21
C LEU A 81 -4.93 10.44 -10.37
N LYS A 82 -5.95 11.30 -10.54
CA LYS A 82 -7.33 10.84 -10.78
C LYS A 82 -7.48 10.09 -12.10
N VAL A 83 -6.72 10.45 -13.14
CA VAL A 83 -6.70 9.75 -14.43
C VAL A 83 -6.19 8.31 -14.29
N SER A 84 -5.28 8.05 -13.35
CA SER A 84 -4.80 6.69 -13.07
C SER A 84 -5.85 5.85 -12.33
N ALA A 85 -6.56 6.42 -11.35
CA ALA A 85 -7.54 5.70 -10.55
C ALA A 85 -8.83 5.33 -11.33
N SER A 86 -9.28 6.18 -12.25
CA SER A 86 -10.40 5.84 -13.16
C SER A 86 -10.02 4.69 -14.09
N THR A 87 -8.80 4.71 -14.63
CA THR A 87 -8.28 3.66 -15.51
C THR A 87 -8.15 2.31 -14.80
N VAL A 88 -7.64 2.31 -13.56
CA VAL A 88 -7.53 1.08 -12.75
C VAL A 88 -8.90 0.50 -12.43
N ARG A 89 -9.87 1.34 -12.03
CA ARG A 89 -11.26 0.88 -11.78
C ARG A 89 -11.92 0.34 -13.04
N ALA A 90 -11.73 1.00 -14.19
CA ALA A 90 -12.26 0.53 -15.47
C ALA A 90 -11.66 -0.81 -15.90
N ARG A 91 -10.36 -1.01 -15.68
CA ARG A 91 -9.68 -2.29 -15.97
C ARG A 91 -10.16 -3.42 -15.04
N ALA A 92 -10.35 -3.13 -13.75
CA ALA A 92 -10.87 -4.09 -12.79
C ALA A 92 -12.32 -4.51 -13.10
N ALA A 93 -13.18 -3.56 -13.48
CA ALA A 93 -14.55 -3.85 -13.91
C ALA A 93 -14.59 -4.79 -15.12
N ARG A 94 -13.81 -4.49 -16.17
CA ARG A 94 -13.72 -5.36 -17.37
C ARG A 94 -13.18 -6.75 -17.08
N ALA A 95 -12.21 -6.87 -16.16
CA ALA A 95 -11.67 -8.16 -15.76
C ALA A 95 -12.69 -9.00 -14.97
N ALA A 96 -13.52 -8.35 -14.15
CA ALA A 96 -14.62 -9.00 -13.45
C ALA A 96 -15.71 -9.47 -14.43
N ASP A 97 -16.10 -8.63 -15.40
CA ASP A 97 -17.07 -8.99 -16.44
C ASP A 97 -16.60 -10.20 -17.27
N HIS A 98 -15.32 -10.23 -17.65
CA HIS A 98 -14.72 -11.35 -18.38
C HIS A 98 -14.71 -12.64 -17.54
N ALA A 99 -14.36 -12.56 -16.25
CA ALA A 99 -14.38 -13.72 -15.35
C ALA A 99 -15.80 -14.23 -15.09
N MET A 100 -16.82 -13.36 -15.11
CA MET A 100 -18.22 -13.75 -14.96
C MET A 100 -18.78 -14.37 -16.24
N SER A 101 -18.38 -13.88 -17.42
CA SER A 101 -18.81 -14.41 -18.72
C SER A 101 -18.34 -15.84 -18.99
N GLU A 102 -17.23 -16.28 -18.39
CA GLU A 102 -16.75 -17.67 -18.50
C GLU A 102 -17.43 -18.62 -17.49
N MET A 103 -18.25 -18.09 -16.57
CA MET A 103 -18.81 -18.83 -15.43
C MET A 103 -20.33 -19.10 -15.54
N ASP A 104 -20.96 -18.71 -16.65
CA ASP A 104 -22.36 -18.99 -16.96
C ASP A 104 -22.55 -20.47 -17.35
N ALA A 105 -22.30 -21.38 -16.41
CA ALA A 105 -23.04 -22.64 -16.41
C ALA A 105 -24.51 -22.28 -16.15
N SER A 106 -25.37 -22.60 -17.11
CA SER A 106 -26.80 -22.36 -17.07
C SER A 106 -27.40 -22.93 -15.78
N THR A 107 -28.46 -22.30 -15.28
CA THR A 107 -29.22 -22.79 -14.11
C THR A 107 -29.58 -24.28 -14.25
N ALA A 108 -29.79 -24.77 -15.48
CA ALA A 108 -30.01 -26.18 -15.78
C ALA A 108 -28.78 -27.07 -15.47
N GLU A 109 -27.59 -26.66 -15.90
CA GLU A 109 -26.33 -27.41 -15.71
C GLU A 109 -25.92 -27.46 -14.22
N LYS A 110 -26.17 -26.38 -13.48
CA LYS A 110 -25.96 -26.34 -12.02
C LYS A 110 -26.91 -27.30 -11.28
N THR A 111 -28.15 -27.44 -11.76
CA THR A 111 -29.16 -28.33 -11.18
C THR A 111 -28.81 -29.80 -11.42
N GLU A 112 -28.40 -30.14 -12.64
CA GLU A 112 -27.99 -31.50 -13.01
C GLU A 112 -26.74 -31.96 -12.25
N ARG A 113 -25.75 -31.08 -12.07
CA ARG A 113 -24.54 -31.36 -11.28
C ARG A 113 -24.87 -31.65 -9.81
N ARG A 114 -25.86 -30.94 -9.25
CA ARG A 114 -26.33 -31.11 -7.86
C ARG A 114 -27.08 -32.43 -7.68
N GLU A 115 -27.85 -32.86 -8.67
CA GLU A 115 -28.52 -34.17 -8.71
C GLU A 115 -27.51 -35.32 -8.76
N ARG A 116 -26.49 -35.22 -9.62
CA ARG A 116 -25.42 -36.24 -9.70
C ARG A 116 -24.64 -36.40 -8.40
N LEU A 117 -24.39 -35.31 -7.68
CA LEU A 117 -23.71 -35.36 -6.38
C LEU A 117 -24.56 -35.93 -5.25
N THR A 118 -25.90 -35.89 -5.36
CA THR A 118 -26.80 -36.35 -4.30
C THR A 118 -27.19 -37.82 -4.47
N ASN A 119 -27.25 -38.32 -5.72
CA ASN A 119 -27.73 -39.67 -6.05
C ASN A 119 -26.63 -40.74 -6.17
N GLU A 120 -25.48 -40.56 -5.51
CA GLU A 120 -24.48 -41.63 -5.47
C GLU A 120 -25.03 -42.82 -4.65
N PRO A 121 -25.27 -44.01 -5.26
CA PRO A 121 -26.01 -45.10 -4.61
C PRO A 121 -25.31 -45.62 -3.34
N ASP A 122 -24.01 -45.41 -3.22
CA ASP A 122 -23.22 -45.80 -2.05
C ASP A 122 -23.39 -44.83 -0.86
N VAL A 123 -23.65 -43.54 -1.12
CA VAL A 123 -23.93 -42.55 -0.06
C VAL A 123 -25.27 -42.85 0.61
N VAL A 124 -26.31 -43.15 -0.18
CA VAL A 124 -27.65 -43.50 0.30
C VAL A 124 -27.65 -44.85 1.03
N ARG A 125 -26.89 -45.84 0.55
CA ARG A 125 -26.71 -47.13 1.24
C ARG A 125 -26.02 -46.97 2.60
N LYS A 126 -24.97 -46.16 2.67
CA LYS A 126 -24.21 -45.91 3.90
C LYS A 126 -25.02 -45.16 4.97
N ALA A 127 -25.95 -44.30 4.53
CA ALA A 127 -26.88 -43.63 5.44
C ALA A 127 -27.91 -44.61 6.05
N ARG A 128 -28.40 -45.58 5.26
CA ARG A 128 -29.38 -46.58 5.72
C ARG A 128 -28.79 -47.70 6.60
N SER A 129 -27.52 -48.06 6.44
CA SER A 129 -26.90 -49.07 7.31
C SER A 129 -26.61 -48.52 8.71
N LYS A 130 -26.24 -47.24 8.81
CA LYS A 130 -25.85 -46.59 10.06
C LYS A 130 -27.00 -46.44 11.08
N SER A 131 -28.27 -46.55 10.65
CA SER A 131 -29.43 -46.49 11.54
C SER A 131 -29.90 -47.86 12.06
N ARG A 132 -29.36 -48.98 11.57
CA ARG A 132 -29.73 -50.34 12.04
C ARG A 132 -28.82 -50.88 13.15
N ASP A 133 -27.60 -50.35 13.29
CA ASP A 133 -26.64 -50.79 14.33
C ASP A 133 -26.79 -50.05 15.67
N ALA A 134 -27.86 -49.25 15.84
CA ALA A 134 -28.09 -48.41 17.02
C ALA A 134 -29.32 -48.83 17.85
N SER A 135 -29.75 -50.08 17.79
CA SER A 135 -30.84 -50.64 18.61
C SER A 135 -30.48 -51.99 19.21
#